data_AF-A0A519IFY5-F1
#
_entry.id   AF-A0A519IFY5-F1
#
_cell.length_a   1.000
_cell.length_b   1.000
_cell.length_c   1.000
_cell.angle_alpha   90.00
_cell.angle_beta   90.00
_cell.angle_gamma   90.00
#
_symmetry.space_group_name_H-M   'P 1'
#
loop_
_entity.id
_entity.type
_entity.pdbx_description
1 polymer ?
#
loop_
_entity_poly.entity_id
_entity_poly.type
_entity_poly.pdbx_seq_one_letter_code
_entity_poly.pdbx_strand_id
1 'polypeptide(L)'
;MAAMPGRSPLARTTAAALTLAAAIGFMGLSAWSYAPVWERAFRSDSSPVAWLSSALLLALAVMALRLMADGGLPRLLGGWMAAAMLALAIDEQFMAHELWKYRCHEWTALCRFEAVRELPMLAVGGVGLLTAVGLHRAMRSRLSRGLLWAGLAVGLWALAVDQVAMPYPVAELEEGFEVLAEALVLAAFVGLPVGQVQSSSTQVPAANH
;
A
#
# COMPACT_ATOMS: atom_id res chain seq x y z
N MET A 1 -40.67 -4.61 19.18
CA MET A 1 -39.58 -4.67 18.19
C MET A 1 -38.37 -5.27 18.88
N ALA A 2 -38.03 -6.52 18.60
CA ALA A 2 -36.84 -7.15 19.17
C ALA A 2 -35.60 -6.54 18.53
N ALA A 3 -34.67 -6.03 19.35
CA ALA A 3 -33.37 -5.59 18.88
C ALA A 3 -32.66 -6.79 18.23
N MET A 4 -32.40 -6.71 16.93
CA MET A 4 -31.54 -7.71 16.28
C MET A 4 -30.19 -7.70 17.00
N PRO A 5 -29.64 -8.86 17.39
CA PRO A 5 -28.32 -8.93 17.98
C PRO A 5 -27.32 -8.34 16.98
N GLY A 6 -26.74 -7.19 17.34
CA GLY A 6 -25.72 -6.54 16.53
C GLY A 6 -24.55 -7.48 16.36
N ARG A 7 -24.19 -7.80 15.11
CA ARG A 7 -22.98 -8.57 14.81
C ARG A 7 -21.79 -7.81 15.41
N SER A 8 -21.00 -8.50 16.23
CA SER A 8 -19.74 -7.96 16.72
C SER A 8 -18.83 -7.69 15.53
N PRO A 9 -18.19 -6.50 15.46
CA PRO A 9 -17.24 -6.22 14.40
C PRO A 9 -16.09 -7.23 14.47
N LEU A 10 -15.58 -7.65 13.31
CA LEU A 10 -14.38 -8.48 13.21
C LEU A 10 -13.24 -7.84 14.02
N ALA A 11 -12.50 -8.67 14.77
CA ALA A 11 -11.31 -8.20 15.46
C ALA A 11 -10.30 -7.67 14.44
N ARG A 12 -9.67 -6.53 14.75
CA ARG A 12 -8.72 -5.86 13.85
C ARG A 12 -7.56 -6.75 13.42
N THR A 13 -7.09 -7.60 14.32
CA THR A 13 -6.06 -8.60 14.05
C THR A 13 -6.52 -9.63 13.02
N THR A 14 -7.76 -10.11 13.14
CA THR A 14 -8.37 -11.02 12.17
C THR A 14 -8.52 -10.35 10.81
N ALA A 15 -8.98 -9.10 10.76
CA ALA A 15 -9.11 -8.37 9.51
C ALA A 15 -7.75 -8.19 8.80
N ALA A 16 -6.71 -7.78 9.53
CA ALA A 16 -5.35 -7.68 9.00
C ALA A 16 -4.83 -9.03 8.48
N ALA A 17 -5.05 -10.13 9.21
CA ALA A 17 -4.66 -11.47 8.79
C ALA A 17 -5.41 -11.93 7.53
N LEU A 18 -6.71 -11.65 7.44
CA LEU A 18 -7.52 -11.98 6.26
C LEU A 18 -7.10 -11.18 5.03
N THR A 19 -6.71 -9.90 5.20
CA THR A 19 -6.16 -9.09 4.10
C THR A 19 -4.89 -9.74 3.53
N LEU A 20 -3.95 -10.15 4.38
CA LEU A 20 -2.73 -10.82 3.94
C LEU A 20 -3.02 -12.17 3.30
N ALA A 21 -3.89 -12.97 3.92
CA ALA A 21 -4.28 -14.27 3.39
C ALA A 21 -4.97 -14.15 2.02
N ALA A 22 -5.76 -13.09 1.79
CA ALA A 22 -6.39 -12.83 0.51
C ALA A 22 -5.37 -12.54 -0.59
N ALA A 23 -4.37 -11.68 -0.33
CA ALA A 23 -3.31 -11.37 -1.28
C ALA A 23 -2.45 -12.61 -1.60
N ILE A 24 -2.01 -13.34 -0.57
CA ILE A 24 -1.22 -14.57 -0.73
C ILE A 24 -2.03 -15.65 -1.45
N GLY A 25 -3.30 -15.81 -1.10
CA GLY A 25 -4.21 -16.75 -1.73
C GLY A 25 -4.42 -16.44 -3.21
N PHE A 26 -4.60 -15.16 -3.55
CA PHE A 26 -4.69 -14.71 -4.94
C PHE A 26 -3.40 -15.04 -5.72
N MET A 27 -2.22 -14.67 -5.20
CA MET A 27 -0.95 -15.00 -5.84
C MET A 27 -0.77 -16.51 -6.05
N GLY A 28 -1.14 -17.32 -5.04
CA GLY A 28 -1.08 -18.78 -5.13
C GLY A 28 -2.03 -19.36 -6.17
N LEU A 29 -3.27 -18.84 -6.26
CA LEU A 29 -4.23 -19.24 -7.29
C LEU A 29 -3.76 -18.84 -8.70
N SER A 30 -3.15 -17.66 -8.84
CA SER A 30 -2.57 -17.21 -10.12
C SER A 30 -1.37 -18.09 -10.52
N ALA A 31 -0.45 -18.37 -9.60
CA ALA A 31 0.67 -19.28 -9.87
C ALA A 31 0.18 -20.68 -10.30
N TRP A 32 -0.86 -21.19 -9.63
CA TRP A 32 -1.46 -22.48 -9.96
C TRP A 32 -2.14 -22.48 -11.34
N SER A 33 -2.88 -21.42 -11.70
CA SER A 33 -3.58 -21.38 -12.99
C SER A 33 -2.64 -21.31 -14.20
N TYR A 34 -1.41 -20.85 -14.02
CA TYR A 34 -0.36 -20.81 -15.04
C TYR A 34 0.59 -22.03 -15.00
N ALA A 35 0.37 -23.01 -14.12
CA ALA A 35 1.20 -24.19 -14.03
C ALA A 35 1.28 -24.97 -15.38
N PRO A 36 2.45 -25.51 -15.75
CA PRO A 36 3.69 -25.56 -14.97
C PRO A 36 4.55 -24.29 -15.04
N VAL A 37 4.19 -23.31 -15.85
CA VAL A 37 4.96 -22.07 -16.07
C VAL A 37 4.41 -20.95 -15.17
N TRP A 38 4.44 -21.20 -13.87
CA TRP A 38 3.86 -20.36 -12.84
C TRP A 38 4.44 -18.93 -12.83
N GLU A 39 5.68 -18.77 -13.32
CA GLU A 39 6.38 -17.48 -13.41
C GLU A 39 5.57 -16.45 -14.22
N ARG A 40 4.76 -16.89 -15.19
CA ARG A 40 3.89 -16.01 -15.98
C ARG A 40 2.86 -15.26 -15.13
N ALA A 41 2.54 -15.75 -13.94
CA ALA A 41 1.69 -15.03 -13.01
C ALA A 41 2.36 -13.79 -12.41
N PHE A 42 3.68 -13.66 -12.50
CA PHE A 42 4.51 -12.62 -11.86
C PHE A 42 5.41 -11.84 -12.83
N ARG A 43 5.64 -12.30 -14.06
CA ARG A 43 6.73 -11.80 -14.93
C ARG A 43 6.44 -10.55 -15.78
N SER A 44 5.22 -10.03 -15.74
CA SER A 44 4.81 -8.97 -16.67
C SER A 44 3.87 -7.98 -16.01
N ASP A 45 3.91 -6.74 -16.47
CA ASP A 45 2.99 -5.65 -16.07
C ASP A 45 1.52 -5.99 -16.37
N SER A 46 1.28 -6.95 -17.26
CA SER A 46 -0.05 -7.49 -17.58
C SER A 46 -0.42 -8.76 -16.81
N SER A 47 0.44 -9.19 -15.88
CA SER A 47 0.24 -10.41 -15.10
C SER A 47 -0.87 -10.21 -14.06
N PRO A 48 -1.55 -11.29 -13.63
CA PRO A 48 -2.55 -11.18 -12.57
C PRO A 48 -2.01 -10.52 -11.29
N VAL A 49 -0.72 -10.74 -10.96
CA VAL A 49 -0.11 -10.19 -9.73
C VAL A 49 0.14 -8.68 -9.86
N ALA A 50 0.65 -8.20 -11.00
CA ALA A 50 0.76 -6.76 -11.28
C ALA A 50 -0.61 -6.05 -11.24
N TRP A 51 -1.66 -6.70 -11.79
CA TRP A 51 -3.03 -6.19 -11.67
C TRP A 51 -3.51 -6.09 -10.21
N LEU A 52 -3.12 -7.04 -9.36
CA LEU A 52 -3.43 -7.00 -7.94
C LEU A 52 -2.69 -5.84 -7.25
N SER A 53 -1.44 -5.54 -7.63
CA SER A 53 -0.66 -4.41 -7.12
C SER A 53 -1.43 -3.09 -7.29
N SER A 54 -1.83 -2.77 -8.52
CA SER A 54 -2.67 -1.59 -8.82
C SER A 54 -3.97 -1.53 -8.02
N ALA A 55 -4.63 -2.68 -7.83
CA ALA A 55 -5.86 -2.75 -7.03
C ALA A 55 -5.60 -2.49 -5.54
N LEU A 56 -4.49 -2.97 -4.98
CA LEU A 56 -4.09 -2.74 -3.60
C LEU A 56 -3.68 -1.28 -3.37
N LEU A 57 -2.95 -0.66 -4.30
CA LEU A 57 -2.60 0.76 -4.25
C LEU A 57 -3.86 1.64 -4.27
N LEU A 58 -4.83 1.34 -5.14
CA LEU A 58 -6.11 2.06 -5.14
C LEU A 58 -6.90 1.84 -3.85
N ALA A 59 -6.91 0.62 -3.31
CA ALA A 59 -7.54 0.31 -2.03
C ALA A 59 -6.88 1.07 -0.87
N LEU A 60 -5.55 1.18 -0.86
CA LEU A 60 -4.78 1.98 0.09
C LEU A 60 -5.12 3.46 -0.02
N ALA A 61 -5.26 3.99 -1.24
CA ALA A 61 -5.67 5.37 -1.47
C ALA A 61 -7.05 5.66 -0.85
N VAL A 62 -8.04 4.81 -1.14
CA VAL A 62 -9.40 4.92 -0.58
C VAL A 62 -9.39 4.75 0.94
N MET A 63 -8.61 3.80 1.46
CA MET A 63 -8.49 3.58 2.90
C MET A 63 -7.85 4.78 3.60
N ALA A 64 -6.84 5.41 3.01
CA ALA A 64 -6.23 6.64 3.53
C ALA A 64 -7.24 7.79 3.61
N LEU A 65 -8.08 7.97 2.57
CA LEU A 65 -9.17 8.94 2.59
C LEU A 65 -10.20 8.64 3.68
N ARG A 66 -10.58 7.36 3.84
CA ARG A 66 -11.51 6.93 4.88
C ARG A 66 -10.97 7.23 6.28
N LEU A 67 -9.73 6.81 6.56
CA LEU A 67 -9.05 7.06 7.82
C LEU A 67 -8.85 8.54 8.09
N MET A 68 -8.60 9.35 7.05
CA MET A 68 -8.56 10.80 7.18
C MET A 68 -9.92 11.39 7.58
N ALA A 69 -11.00 10.99 6.89
CA ALA A 69 -12.35 11.47 7.16
C ALA A 69 -12.83 11.11 8.58
N ASP A 70 -12.42 9.94 9.06
CA ASP A 70 -12.75 9.41 10.38
C ASP A 70 -11.81 9.84 11.51
N GLY A 71 -10.76 10.60 11.22
CA GLY A 71 -9.75 10.98 12.21
C GLY A 71 -8.89 9.80 12.70
N GLY A 72 -8.82 8.71 11.95
CA GLY A 72 -7.84 7.62 12.15
C GLY A 72 -6.41 8.01 11.71
N LEU A 73 -6.27 9.01 10.84
CA LEU A 73 -4.99 9.61 10.45
C LEU A 73 -5.06 11.15 10.46
N PRO A 74 -3.94 11.85 10.72
CA PRO A 74 -3.86 13.31 10.55
C PRO A 74 -4.19 13.71 9.11
N ARG A 75 -4.94 14.80 8.92
CA ARG A 75 -5.47 15.20 7.60
C ARG A 75 -4.41 15.33 6.51
N LEU A 76 -3.30 16.01 6.80
CA LEU A 76 -2.22 16.17 5.83
C LEU A 76 -1.59 14.83 5.44
N LEU A 77 -1.38 13.95 6.42
CA LEU A 77 -0.76 12.64 6.18
C LEU A 77 -1.70 11.68 5.45
N GLY A 78 -2.98 11.66 5.81
CA GLY A 78 -4.00 10.87 5.11
C GLY A 78 -4.24 11.34 3.68
N GLY A 79 -4.31 12.66 3.45
CA GLY A 79 -4.40 13.24 2.11
C GLY A 79 -3.15 12.97 1.27
N TRP A 80 -1.96 13.11 1.85
CA TRP A 80 -0.70 12.74 1.21
C TRP A 80 -0.68 11.27 0.81
N MET A 81 -1.01 10.36 1.73
CA MET A 81 -1.07 8.92 1.44
C MET A 81 -2.07 8.61 0.32
N ALA A 82 -3.25 9.23 0.35
CA ALA A 82 -4.24 9.03 -0.70
C ALA A 82 -3.72 9.44 -2.08
N ALA A 83 -3.10 10.62 -2.16
CA ALA A 83 -2.53 11.12 -3.42
C ALA A 83 -1.34 10.27 -3.88
N ALA A 84 -0.44 9.88 -2.98
CA ALA A 84 0.73 9.09 -3.29
C ALA A 84 0.35 7.69 -3.79
N MET A 85 -0.55 6.98 -3.10
CA MET A 85 -0.98 5.65 -3.52
C MET A 85 -1.79 5.69 -4.82
N LEU A 86 -2.59 6.74 -5.06
CA LEU A 86 -3.26 6.94 -6.34
C LEU A 86 -2.26 7.19 -7.46
N ALA A 87 -1.23 8.01 -7.22
CA ALA A 87 -0.19 8.27 -8.20
C ALA A 87 0.60 6.99 -8.54
N LEU A 88 0.94 6.18 -7.53
CA LEU A 88 1.57 4.87 -7.75
C LEU A 88 0.63 3.91 -8.49
N ALA A 89 -0.67 3.86 -8.16
CA ALA A 89 -1.62 3.02 -8.88
C ALA A 89 -1.76 3.39 -10.37
N ILE A 90 -1.63 4.70 -10.68
CA ILE A 90 -1.60 5.18 -12.08
C ILE A 90 -0.25 4.81 -12.71
N ASP A 91 0.85 5.06 -12.01
CA ASP A 91 2.18 4.74 -12.49
C ASP A 91 2.32 3.26 -12.83
N GLU A 92 1.81 2.37 -11.99
CA GLU A 92 1.77 0.92 -12.20
C GLU A 92 1.02 0.52 -13.48
N GLN A 93 -0.03 1.25 -13.87
CA GLN A 93 -0.81 0.95 -15.07
C GLN A 93 -0.22 1.57 -16.36
N PHE A 94 0.55 2.64 -16.22
CA PHE A 94 1.06 3.41 -17.37
C PHE A 94 2.58 3.39 -17.47
N MET A 95 3.26 2.74 -16.54
CA MET A 95 4.72 2.58 -16.41
C MET A 95 5.45 3.93 -16.60
N ALA A 96 4.98 4.99 -15.94
CA ALA A 96 5.51 6.34 -16.19
C ALA A 96 6.97 6.46 -15.71
N HIS A 97 7.32 5.77 -14.62
CA HIS A 97 8.70 5.68 -14.15
C HIS A 97 9.62 4.93 -15.14
N GLU A 98 9.13 3.89 -15.84
CA GLU A 98 9.90 3.22 -16.89
C GLU A 98 10.04 4.08 -18.14
N LEU A 99 8.96 4.75 -18.56
CA LEU A 99 9.01 5.72 -19.66
C LEU A 99 10.07 6.78 -19.38
N TRP A 100 10.18 7.24 -18.13
CA TRP A 100 11.29 8.10 -17.73
C TRP A 100 12.64 7.37 -17.83
N LYS A 101 12.81 6.22 -17.17
CA LYS A 101 14.08 5.48 -17.12
C LYS A 101 14.66 5.20 -18.50
N TYR A 102 13.83 4.76 -19.44
CA TYR A 102 14.25 4.34 -20.78
C TYR A 102 14.18 5.45 -21.83
N ARG A 103 13.25 6.40 -21.72
CA ARG A 103 13.00 7.42 -22.76
C ARG A 103 13.29 8.86 -22.36
N CYS A 104 13.75 9.17 -21.14
CA CYS A 104 13.95 10.57 -20.77
C CYS A 104 15.02 11.31 -21.59
N HIS A 105 15.91 10.60 -22.29
CA HIS A 105 16.85 11.19 -23.25
C HIS A 105 16.16 11.89 -24.43
N GLU A 106 14.91 11.53 -24.75
CA GLU A 106 14.07 12.21 -25.74
C GLU A 106 13.57 13.58 -25.23
N TRP A 107 13.55 13.79 -23.91
CA TRP A 107 12.98 14.99 -23.29
C TRP A 107 14.03 15.93 -22.71
N THR A 108 15.16 15.42 -22.22
CA THR A 108 16.21 16.25 -21.60
C THR A 108 17.62 15.67 -21.73
N ALA A 109 18.59 16.54 -21.99
CA ALA A 109 20.01 16.18 -22.07
C ALA A 109 20.63 15.78 -20.71
N LEU A 110 19.95 16.09 -19.59
CA LEU A 110 20.40 15.68 -18.26
C LEU A 110 20.34 14.16 -18.06
N CYS A 111 19.58 13.44 -18.88
CA CYS A 111 19.46 11.99 -18.83
C CYS A 111 20.72 11.21 -19.21
N ARG A 112 21.78 11.91 -19.64
CA ARG A 112 23.13 11.32 -19.72
C ARG A 112 23.68 10.87 -18.37
N PHE A 113 23.16 11.41 -17.26
CA PHE A 113 23.55 11.01 -15.91
C PHE A 113 22.63 9.90 -15.40
N GLU A 114 23.20 8.78 -14.96
CA GLU A 114 22.45 7.63 -14.43
C GLU A 114 21.54 8.00 -13.25
N ALA A 115 22.04 8.83 -12.32
CA ALA A 115 21.25 9.31 -11.20
C ALA A 115 19.98 10.08 -11.60
N VAL A 116 19.95 10.70 -12.80
CA VAL A 116 18.75 11.37 -13.32
C VAL A 116 17.75 10.35 -13.87
N ARG A 117 18.22 9.26 -14.49
CA ARG A 117 17.37 8.18 -15.00
C ARG A 117 16.72 7.39 -13.86
N GLU A 118 17.48 7.08 -12.81
CA GLU A 118 16.97 6.36 -11.63
C GLU A 118 16.25 7.26 -10.61
N LEU A 119 16.14 8.57 -10.89
CA LEU A 119 15.56 9.55 -9.96
C LEU A 119 14.15 9.15 -9.47
N PRO A 120 13.20 8.68 -10.33
CA PRO A 120 11.89 8.26 -9.85
C PRO A 120 11.95 7.13 -8.81
N MET A 121 12.77 6.10 -9.06
CA MET A 121 12.92 4.96 -8.16
C MET A 121 13.55 5.37 -6.82
N LEU A 122 14.59 6.19 -6.87
CA LEU A 122 15.21 6.75 -5.66
C LEU A 122 14.24 7.65 -4.88
N ALA A 123 13.42 8.42 -5.59
CA ALA A 123 12.42 9.29 -4.97
C ALA A 123 11.33 8.47 -4.26
N VAL A 124 10.82 7.41 -4.88
CA VAL A 124 9.83 6.51 -4.26
C VAL A 124 10.40 5.90 -2.97
N GLY A 125 11.62 5.36 -3.00
CA GLY A 125 12.26 4.80 -1.80
C GLY A 125 12.46 5.82 -0.68
N GLY A 126 13.03 7.00 -1.01
CA GLY A 126 13.31 8.05 -0.04
C GLY A 126 12.05 8.68 0.56
N VAL A 127 11.10 9.05 -0.29
CA VAL A 127 9.82 9.65 0.12
C VAL A 127 8.96 8.61 0.85
N GLY A 128 8.98 7.35 0.42
CA GLY A 128 8.35 6.22 1.09
C GLY A 128 8.85 6.05 2.53
N LEU A 129 10.17 6.07 2.75
CA LEU A 129 10.77 6.00 4.09
C LEU A 129 10.33 7.17 4.99
N LEU A 130 10.38 8.40 4.48
CA LEU A 130 9.93 9.58 5.23
C LEU A 130 8.45 9.50 5.60
N THR A 131 7.63 9.02 4.66
CA THR A 131 6.21 8.80 4.84
C THR A 131 5.94 7.71 5.90
N ALA A 132 6.68 6.60 5.86
CA ALA A 132 6.60 5.54 6.85
C ALA A 132 6.98 6.02 8.27
N VAL A 133 7.99 6.88 8.39
CA VAL A 133 8.35 7.52 9.67
C VAL A 133 7.20 8.40 10.18
N GLY A 134 6.55 9.18 9.31
CA GLY A 134 5.36 9.97 9.64
C GLY A 134 4.20 9.10 10.13
N LEU A 135 3.89 8.03 9.38
CA LEU A 135 2.86 7.05 9.73
C LEU A 135 3.17 6.34 11.04
N HIS A 136 4.39 5.90 11.27
CA HIS A 136 4.81 5.25 12.50
C HIS A 136 4.46 6.08 13.74
N ARG A 137 4.71 7.40 13.68
CA ARG A 137 4.40 8.33 14.77
C ARG A 137 2.89 8.50 14.97
N ALA A 138 2.10 8.47 13.89
CA ALA A 138 0.64 8.58 13.95
C ALA A 138 -0.04 7.30 14.46
N MET A 139 0.52 6.12 14.17
CA MET A 139 -0.04 4.83 14.58
C MET A 139 0.24 4.56 16.06
N ARG A 140 -0.76 4.10 16.82
CA ARG A 140 -0.58 3.70 18.24
C ARG A 140 -0.35 2.21 18.45
N SER A 141 -0.89 1.37 17.56
CA SER A 141 -0.81 -0.09 17.67
C SER A 141 0.60 -0.58 17.31
N ARG A 142 1.19 -1.41 18.18
CA ARG A 142 2.48 -2.08 17.89
C ARG A 142 2.38 -2.99 16.66
N LEU A 143 1.25 -3.68 16.50
CA LEU A 143 1.02 -4.53 15.34
C LEU A 143 1.00 -3.71 14.04
N SER A 144 0.23 -2.63 13.97
CA SER A 144 0.18 -1.79 12.76
C SER A 144 1.55 -1.18 12.43
N ARG A 145 2.32 -0.75 13.45
CA ARG A 145 3.69 -0.28 13.24
C ARG A 145 4.60 -1.40 12.71
N GLY A 146 4.49 -2.61 13.25
CA GLY A 146 5.24 -3.77 12.79
C GLY A 146 4.92 -4.11 11.34
N LEU A 147 3.63 -4.14 10.98
CA LEU A 147 3.16 -4.38 9.62
C LEU A 147 3.61 -3.30 8.65
N LEU A 148 3.57 -2.02 9.04
CA LEU A 148 4.07 -0.90 8.24
C LEU A 148 5.57 -1.07 7.92
N TRP A 149 6.38 -1.36 8.93
CA TRP A 149 7.83 -1.54 8.74
C TRP A 149 8.16 -2.83 7.98
N ALA A 150 7.39 -3.90 8.19
CA ALA A 150 7.50 -5.11 7.38
C ALA A 150 7.18 -4.83 5.92
N GLY A 151 6.09 -4.09 5.65
CA GLY A 151 5.73 -3.66 4.29
C GLY A 151 6.83 -2.82 3.65
N LEU A 152 7.36 -1.83 4.35
CA LEU A 152 8.49 -1.03 3.84
C LEU A 152 9.73 -1.91 3.57
N ALA A 153 10.08 -2.82 4.46
CA ALA A 153 11.24 -3.70 4.28
C ALA A 153 11.07 -4.61 3.05
N VAL A 154 9.87 -5.16 2.84
CA VAL A 154 9.56 -5.98 1.67
C VAL A 154 9.53 -5.13 0.39
N GLY A 155 9.01 -3.90 0.43
CA GLY A 155 9.05 -2.99 -0.72
C GLY A 155 10.45 -2.54 -1.10
N LEU A 156 11.31 -2.25 -0.11
CA LEU A 156 12.75 -2.00 -0.36
C LEU A 156 13.46 -3.23 -0.92
N TRP A 157 13.02 -4.43 -0.53
CA TRP A 157 13.51 -5.68 -1.11
C TRP A 157 13.07 -5.83 -2.57
N ALA A 158 11.80 -5.55 -2.90
CA ALA A 158 11.32 -5.56 -4.28
C ALA A 158 12.11 -4.59 -5.16
N LEU A 159 12.31 -3.35 -4.70
CA LEU A 159 13.19 -2.38 -5.37
C LEU A 159 14.61 -2.90 -5.57
N ALA A 160 15.17 -3.66 -4.60
CA ALA A 160 16.50 -4.24 -4.77
C ALA A 160 16.50 -5.38 -5.81
N VAL A 161 15.41 -6.14 -5.93
CA VAL A 161 15.23 -7.20 -6.94
C VAL A 161 15.15 -6.60 -8.34
N ASP A 162 14.44 -5.48 -8.51
CA ASP A 162 14.38 -4.72 -9.77
C ASP A 162 15.76 -4.18 -10.19
N GLN A 163 16.48 -3.59 -9.24
CA GLN A 163 17.69 -2.81 -9.54
C GLN A 163 18.96 -3.66 -9.68
N VAL A 164 18.95 -4.89 -9.17
CA VAL A 164 20.13 -5.76 -9.14
C VAL A 164 19.77 -7.10 -9.76
N ALA A 165 20.64 -7.62 -10.63
CA ALA A 165 20.47 -8.95 -11.21
C ALA A 165 20.39 -10.04 -10.12
N MET A 166 19.18 -10.56 -9.89
CA MET A 166 18.92 -11.62 -8.92
C MET A 166 18.91 -13.01 -9.56
N PRO A 167 19.26 -14.08 -8.81
CA PRO A 167 19.18 -15.44 -9.32
C PRO A 167 17.73 -15.91 -9.47
N TYR A 168 17.48 -16.82 -10.40
CA TYR A 168 16.21 -17.54 -10.47
C TYR A 168 15.98 -18.39 -9.20
N PRO A 169 14.76 -18.43 -8.62
CA PRO A 169 13.52 -17.80 -9.09
C PRO A 169 13.24 -16.41 -8.50
N VAL A 170 14.17 -15.82 -7.74
CA VAL A 170 13.95 -14.55 -7.02
C VAL A 170 13.63 -13.40 -7.96
N ALA A 171 14.32 -13.32 -9.10
CA ALA A 171 14.05 -12.32 -10.13
C ALA A 171 12.61 -12.41 -10.68
N GLU A 172 11.98 -13.58 -10.65
CA GLU A 172 10.62 -13.76 -11.15
C GLU A 172 9.53 -13.36 -10.15
N LEU A 173 9.92 -13.02 -8.92
CA LEU A 173 9.01 -12.78 -7.80
C LEU A 173 8.94 -11.30 -7.40
N GLU A 174 9.58 -10.40 -8.14
CA GLU A 174 9.59 -8.95 -7.90
C GLU A 174 8.17 -8.40 -7.63
N GLU A 175 7.27 -8.56 -8.58
CA GLU A 175 5.84 -8.22 -8.48
C GLU A 175 5.16 -8.83 -7.25
N GLY A 176 5.52 -10.07 -6.92
CA GLY A 176 5.00 -10.75 -5.73
C GLY A 176 5.46 -10.10 -4.43
N PHE A 177 6.69 -9.57 -4.39
CA PHE A 177 7.19 -8.82 -3.25
C PHE A 177 6.51 -7.45 -3.14
N GLU A 178 6.23 -6.77 -4.25
CA GLU A 178 5.49 -5.51 -4.25
C GLU A 178 4.07 -5.68 -3.70
N VAL A 179 3.31 -6.63 -4.25
CA VAL A 179 1.98 -6.99 -3.76
C VAL A 179 1.99 -7.34 -2.27
N LEU A 180 3.01 -8.07 -1.81
CA LEU A 180 3.14 -8.40 -0.39
C LEU A 180 3.43 -7.15 0.47
N ALA A 181 4.28 -6.25 0.00
CA ALA A 181 4.58 -4.99 0.67
C ALA A 181 3.31 -4.15 0.84
N GLU A 182 2.52 -3.99 -0.21
CA GLU A 182 1.27 -3.24 -0.22
C GLU A 182 0.20 -3.88 0.66
N ALA A 183 0.06 -5.21 0.59
CA ALA A 183 -0.87 -5.96 1.44
C ALA A 183 -0.52 -5.79 2.95
N LEU A 184 0.77 -5.73 3.30
CA LEU A 184 1.24 -5.45 4.65
C LEU A 184 0.88 -4.03 5.11
N VAL A 185 1.05 -3.03 4.25
CA VAL A 185 0.65 -1.64 4.56
C VAL A 185 -0.88 -1.54 4.69
N LEU A 186 -1.64 -2.21 3.82
CA LEU A 186 -3.10 -2.24 3.89
C LEU A 186 -3.59 -2.92 5.16
N ALA A 187 -2.98 -4.04 5.54
CA ALA A 187 -3.24 -4.71 6.81
C ALA A 187 -2.91 -3.81 8.01
N ALA A 188 -1.85 -2.99 7.93
CA ALA A 188 -1.54 -2.00 8.96
C ALA A 188 -2.66 -0.95 9.11
N PHE A 189 -3.23 -0.48 7.99
CA PHE A 189 -4.28 0.53 7.94
C PHE A 189 -5.62 0.00 8.44
N VAL A 190 -5.99 -1.22 8.06
CA VAL A 190 -7.19 -1.92 8.58
C VAL A 190 -7.13 -2.08 10.11
N GLY A 191 -5.94 -2.14 10.69
CA GLY A 191 -5.74 -2.19 12.14
C GLY A 191 -5.96 -0.87 12.88
N LEU A 192 -6.10 0.27 12.19
CA LEU A 192 -6.20 1.57 12.83
C LEU A 192 -7.61 1.84 13.39
N PRO A 193 -7.70 2.47 14.57
CA PRO A 193 -8.98 2.93 15.08
C PRO A 193 -9.50 4.08 14.23
N VAL A 194 -10.77 3.99 13.85
CA VAL A 194 -11.58 5.12 13.41
C VAL A 194 -11.87 5.97 14.65
N GLY A 195 -11.60 7.28 14.59
CA GLY A 195 -11.95 8.18 15.69
C GLY A 195 -13.45 8.10 15.92
N GLN A 196 -13.89 7.83 17.15
CA GLN A 196 -15.27 8.07 17.49
C GLN A 196 -15.46 9.57 17.39
N VAL A 197 -16.23 10.02 16.40
CA VAL A 197 -16.80 11.36 16.41
C VAL A 197 -17.43 11.50 17.78
N GLN A 198 -16.81 12.29 18.65
CA GLN A 198 -17.43 12.66 19.90
C GLN A 198 -18.69 13.40 19.50
N SER A 199 -19.82 12.70 19.57
CA SER A 199 -21.13 13.32 19.70
C SER A 199 -21.05 14.11 21.00
N SER A 200 -20.50 15.32 20.93
CA SER A 200 -20.67 16.33 21.95
C SER A 200 -22.17 16.59 21.97
N SER A 201 -22.90 15.76 22.72
CA SER A 201 -24.20 16.13 23.22
C SER A 201 -23.94 17.39 24.02
N THR A 202 -24.23 18.53 23.39
CA THR A 202 -24.46 19.78 24.07
C THR A 202 -25.49 19.46 25.15
N GLN A 203 -25.01 19.23 26.38
CA GLN A 203 -25.85 19.30 27.56
C GLN A 203 -26.40 20.72 27.52
N VAL A 204 -27.62 20.87 27.01
CA VAL A 204 -28.42 22.06 27.24
C VAL A 204 -28.54 22.16 28.76
N PRO A 205 -27.98 23.18 29.42
CA PRO A 205 -28.19 23.36 30.84
C PRO A 205 -29.69 23.55 31.03
N ALA A 206 -30.30 22.71 31.87
CA ALA A 206 -31.67 22.91 32.32
C ALA A 206 -31.74 24.29 32.98
N ALA A 207 -32.36 25.25 32.29
CA ALA A 207 -32.69 26.53 32.86
C ALA A 207 -33.78 26.28 33.91
N ASN A 208 -33.38 26.29 35.18
CA ASN A 208 -34.30 26.42 36.29
C ASN A 208 -34.72 27.89 36.40
N HIS A 209 -35.92 28.22 35.93
CA HIS A 209 -36.66 29.41 36.31
C HIS A 209 -38.14 29.06 36.47
#